data_AF-A0AA49Q8J0-F1
#
_entry.id   AF-A0AA49Q8J0-F1
#
_cell.length_a   1.000
_cell.length_b   1.000
_cell.length_c   1.000
_cell.angle_alpha   90.00
_cell.angle_beta   90.00
_cell.angle_gamma   90.00
#
_symmetry.space_group_name_H-M   'P 1'
#
loop_
_entity.id
_entity.type
_entity.pdbx_description
1 polymer ?
#
loop_
_entity_poly.entity_id
_entity_poly.type
_entity_poly.pdbx_seq_one_letter_code
_entity_poly.pdbx_strand_id
1 'polypeptide(L)'
;MRHSLLGRAALVALTTFVLPTPSLAQNDLVALDRVHELYVSGRSREAAMALAGVSAAFRQEIGRCKDPEIGAKLLDLEPRTDALVSRLGNGRVSNAQELTQEFVLFDRALAENHLQLAELGWSQRRNGRLDAVGRDLDLAVRYAERSVRWTQRTPDAGTRAALDAARGTAAQLIATPAQPPVDAERSLAALATVVKGNP
;
A
#
# COMPACT_ATOMS: atom_id res chain seq x y z
N MET A 1 -39.26 64.21 23.61
CA MET A 1 -39.61 63.88 22.21
C MET A 1 -38.35 63.32 21.55
N ARG A 2 -38.33 62.01 21.23
CA ARG A 2 -38.26 61.44 19.85
C ARG A 2 -36.90 61.73 19.16
N HIS A 3 -36.04 60.84 18.65
CA HIS A 3 -35.91 59.38 18.40
C HIS A 3 -34.38 59.06 18.40
N SER A 4 -33.88 57.97 18.99
CA SER A 4 -33.45 56.70 18.34
C SER A 4 -32.83 56.80 16.94
N LEU A 5 -31.62 56.23 16.76
CA LEU A 5 -31.12 55.37 15.64
C LEU A 5 -29.58 55.31 15.71
N LEU A 6 -28.95 54.38 16.45
CA LEU A 6 -28.54 53.04 16.00
C LEU A 6 -28.03 52.99 14.54
N GLY A 7 -26.70 53.06 14.39
CA GLY A 7 -25.98 52.68 13.17
C GLY A 7 -24.96 51.58 13.47
N ARG A 8 -25.45 50.34 13.62
CA ARG A 8 -24.64 49.11 13.64
C ARG A 8 -24.66 48.52 12.23
N ALA A 9 -23.49 48.29 11.64
CA ALA A 9 -23.28 47.29 10.57
C ALA A 9 -21.78 46.95 10.57
N ALA A 10 -21.37 45.92 11.31
CA ALA A 10 -21.27 44.53 10.86
C ALA A 10 -20.05 44.31 9.96
N LEU A 11 -18.88 44.16 10.61
CA LEU A 11 -17.67 43.62 10.00
C LEU A 11 -17.92 42.13 9.74
N VAL A 12 -18.12 41.75 8.48
CA VAL A 12 -18.22 40.36 8.05
C VAL A 12 -16.81 39.77 8.11
N ALA A 13 -16.49 39.10 9.21
CA ALA A 13 -15.33 38.24 9.30
C ALA A 13 -15.59 37.00 8.42
N LEU A 14 -15.05 37.02 7.19
CA LEU A 14 -14.91 35.82 6.37
C LEU A 14 -13.92 34.87 7.06
N THR A 15 -14.43 34.03 7.94
CA THR A 15 -13.74 32.82 8.37
C THR A 15 -13.72 31.86 7.19
N THR A 16 -12.67 31.93 6.38
CA THR A 16 -12.30 30.84 5.47
C THR A 16 -12.01 29.63 6.35
N PHE A 17 -12.99 28.73 6.48
CA PHE A 17 -12.74 27.37 6.91
C PHE A 17 -11.83 26.73 5.87
N VAL A 18 -10.53 26.73 6.16
CA VAL A 18 -9.62 25.77 5.54
C VAL A 18 -10.06 24.42 6.07
N LEU A 19 -10.94 23.74 5.33
CA LEU A 19 -11.15 22.31 5.54
C LEU A 19 -9.75 21.68 5.47
N PRO A 20 -9.35 20.86 6.46
CA PRO A 20 -8.15 20.07 6.31
C PRO A 20 -8.36 19.24 5.05
N THR A 21 -7.64 19.57 3.99
CA THR A 21 -7.43 18.63 2.91
C THR A 21 -6.82 17.41 3.60
N PRO A 22 -7.40 16.21 3.48
CA PRO A 22 -6.72 15.02 3.93
C PRO A 22 -5.37 15.06 3.22
N SER A 23 -4.32 15.30 3.98
CA SER A 23 -2.97 15.26 3.45
C SER A 23 -2.84 13.90 2.80
N LEU A 24 -2.61 13.87 1.49
CA LEU A 24 -2.16 12.71 0.72
C LEU A 24 -0.73 12.33 1.16
N ALA A 25 -0.51 12.26 2.47
CA ALA A 25 0.73 12.02 3.14
C ALA A 25 0.53 10.75 3.98
N GLN A 26 1.35 9.75 3.66
CA GLN A 26 1.59 8.54 4.47
C GLN A 26 0.50 7.46 4.44
N ASN A 27 0.23 6.90 3.26
CA ASN A 27 -0.09 5.48 3.17
C ASN A 27 0.86 4.83 2.17
N ASP A 28 2.15 4.82 2.51
CA ASP A 28 3.16 4.13 1.69
C ASP A 28 2.93 2.62 1.68
N LEU A 29 2.24 2.07 2.68
CA LEU A 29 1.80 0.67 2.69
C LEU A 29 0.43 0.58 3.34
N VAL A 30 -0.36 -0.38 2.90
CA VAL A 30 -1.55 -0.84 3.64
C VAL A 30 -1.16 -1.14 5.09
N ALA A 31 -1.89 -0.58 6.07
CA ALA A 31 -1.50 -0.53 7.48
C ALA A 31 -1.65 -1.85 8.28
N LEU A 32 -1.20 -2.99 7.73
CA LEU A 32 -1.29 -4.32 8.34
C LEU A 32 -0.52 -4.45 9.66
N ASP A 33 0.64 -3.79 9.78
CA ASP A 33 1.45 -3.79 11.00
C ASP A 33 0.66 -3.25 12.20
N ARG A 34 -0.12 -2.19 11.99
CA ARG A 34 -0.97 -1.60 13.02
C ARG A 34 -2.11 -2.53 13.43
N VAL A 35 -2.71 -3.26 12.48
CA VAL A 35 -3.75 -4.25 12.77
C VAL A 35 -3.19 -5.37 13.66
N HIS A 36 -1.99 -5.87 13.34
CA HIS A 36 -1.32 -6.90 14.13
C HIS A 36 -1.02 -6.43 15.56
N GLU A 37 -0.43 -5.24 15.72
CA GLU A 37 -0.10 -4.64 17.03
C GLU A 37 -1.35 -4.52 17.93
N LEU A 38 -2.44 -4.00 17.37
CA LEU A 38 -3.72 -3.85 18.07
C LEU A 38 -4.28 -5.22 18.50
N TYR A 39 -4.24 -6.21 17.61
CA TYR A 39 -4.75 -7.55 17.90
C TYR A 39 -3.95 -8.24 19.01
N VAL A 40 -2.61 -8.24 18.93
CA VAL A 40 -1.73 -8.83 19.95
C VAL A 40 -1.88 -8.14 21.31
N SER A 41 -2.21 -6.85 21.31
CA SER A 41 -2.50 -6.08 22.52
C SER A 41 -3.91 -6.32 23.09
N GLY A 42 -4.69 -7.27 22.55
CA GLY A 42 -6.05 -7.58 22.98
C GLY A 42 -7.11 -6.57 22.53
N ARG A 43 -6.77 -5.62 21.66
CA ARG A 43 -7.66 -4.55 21.16
C ARG A 43 -8.36 -4.97 19.86
N SER A 44 -9.02 -6.13 19.87
CA SER A 44 -9.57 -6.74 18.65
C SER A 44 -10.57 -5.84 17.91
N ARG A 45 -11.46 -5.13 18.60
CA ARG A 45 -12.39 -4.21 17.91
C ARG A 45 -11.67 -3.10 17.15
N GLU A 46 -10.59 -2.56 17.71
CA GLU A 46 -9.83 -1.50 17.05
C GLU A 46 -8.98 -2.03 15.90
N ALA A 47 -8.41 -3.23 16.05
CA ALA A 47 -7.78 -3.93 14.94
C ALA A 47 -8.77 -4.17 13.78
N ALA A 48 -10.03 -4.50 14.06
CA ALA A 48 -11.05 -4.69 13.03
C ALA A 48 -11.34 -3.37 12.30
N MET A 49 -11.46 -2.25 13.03
CA MET A 49 -11.65 -0.93 12.44
C MET A 49 -10.46 -0.52 11.57
N ALA A 50 -9.23 -0.78 12.02
CA ALA A 50 -8.02 -0.52 11.24
C ALA A 50 -7.98 -1.38 9.96
N LEU A 51 -8.37 -2.65 10.05
CA LEU A 51 -8.45 -3.56 8.90
C LEU A 51 -9.57 -3.18 7.91
N ALA A 52 -10.66 -2.55 8.36
CA ALA A 52 -11.66 -1.99 7.45
C ALA A 52 -11.08 -0.84 6.60
N GLY A 53 -10.18 -0.02 7.18
CA GLY A 53 -9.43 0.99 6.42
C GLY A 53 -8.50 0.38 5.36
N VAL A 54 -7.93 -0.79 5.67
CA VAL A 54 -7.13 -1.59 4.72
C VAL A 54 -7.97 -2.08 3.54
N SER A 55 -9.20 -2.56 3.78
CA SER A 55 -10.13 -2.97 2.70
C SER A 55 -10.38 -1.84 1.69
N ALA A 56 -10.52 -0.59 2.17
CA ALA A 56 -10.65 0.57 1.28
C ALA A 56 -9.40 0.83 0.42
N ALA A 57 -8.20 0.63 0.96
CA ALA A 57 -6.95 0.75 0.21
C ALA A 57 -6.83 -0.36 -0.86
N PHE A 58 -7.26 -1.58 -0.55
CA PHE A 58 -7.32 -2.68 -1.52
C PHE A 58 -8.17 -2.34 -2.75
N ARG A 59 -9.35 -1.73 -2.55
CA ARG A 59 -10.20 -1.27 -3.66
C ARG A 59 -9.52 -0.25 -4.57
N GLN A 60 -8.69 0.63 -4.00
CA GLN A 60 -7.91 1.58 -4.79
C GLN A 60 -6.88 0.86 -5.66
N GLU A 61 -6.20 -0.15 -5.11
CA GLU A 61 -5.22 -0.95 -5.83
C GLU A 61 -5.87 -1.81 -6.94
N ILE A 62 -7.05 -2.38 -6.70
CA ILE A 62 -7.87 -3.05 -7.73
C ILE A 62 -8.16 -2.10 -8.90
N GLY A 63 -8.56 -0.86 -8.62
CA GLY A 63 -8.85 0.13 -9.67
C GLY A 63 -7.61 0.55 -10.48
N ARG A 64 -6.41 0.39 -9.92
CA ARG A 64 -5.14 0.67 -10.61
C ARG A 64 -4.65 -0.51 -11.43
N CYS A 65 -4.98 -1.73 -11.04
CA CYS A 65 -4.55 -2.96 -11.69
C CYS A 65 -4.85 -2.95 -13.20
N LYS A 66 -3.85 -3.31 -14.01
CA LYS A 66 -3.97 -3.40 -15.48
C LYS A 66 -3.95 -4.82 -15.99
N ASP A 67 -3.57 -5.76 -15.13
CA ASP A 67 -3.52 -7.18 -15.43
C ASP A 67 -4.83 -7.85 -14.97
N PRO A 68 -5.54 -8.57 -15.87
CA PRO A 68 -6.79 -9.25 -15.49
C PRO A 68 -6.61 -10.36 -14.46
N GLU A 69 -5.51 -11.11 -14.48
CA GLU A 69 -5.27 -12.23 -13.57
C GLU A 69 -4.95 -11.72 -12.16
N ILE A 70 -4.10 -10.70 -12.06
CA ILE A 70 -3.80 -10.03 -10.77
C ILE A 70 -5.06 -9.32 -10.26
N GLY A 71 -5.82 -8.69 -11.15
CA GLY A 71 -7.09 -8.04 -10.81
C GLY A 71 -8.08 -9.03 -10.20
N ALA A 72 -8.21 -10.23 -10.77
CA ALA A 72 -9.04 -11.29 -10.21
C ALA A 72 -8.54 -11.74 -8.82
N LYS A 73 -7.22 -11.94 -8.64
CA LYS A 73 -6.65 -12.28 -7.32
C LYS A 73 -6.97 -11.21 -6.26
N LEU A 74 -6.84 -9.93 -6.60
CA LEU A 74 -7.14 -8.84 -5.68
C LEU A 74 -8.64 -8.75 -5.36
N LEU A 75 -9.51 -8.95 -6.36
CA LEU A 75 -10.96 -9.02 -6.17
C LEU A 75 -11.39 -10.19 -5.27
N ASP A 76 -10.71 -11.34 -5.35
CA ASP A 76 -10.97 -12.49 -4.47
C ASP A 76 -10.49 -12.25 -3.02
N LEU A 77 -9.48 -11.40 -2.81
CA LEU A 77 -8.97 -11.05 -1.49
C LEU A 77 -9.83 -9.99 -0.77
N GLU A 78 -10.57 -9.16 -1.50
CA GLU A 78 -11.48 -8.17 -0.92
C GLU A 78 -12.53 -8.80 0.03
N PRO A 79 -13.36 -9.78 -0.39
CA PRO A 79 -14.36 -10.39 0.49
C PRO A 79 -13.70 -11.17 1.63
N ARG A 80 -12.47 -11.68 1.46
CA ARG A 80 -11.70 -12.30 2.54
C ARG A 80 -11.29 -11.28 3.59
N THR A 81 -10.92 -10.07 3.18
CA THR A 81 -10.61 -8.96 4.09
C THR A 81 -11.83 -8.59 4.91
N ASP A 82 -13.01 -8.43 4.27
CA ASP A 82 -14.25 -8.09 4.97
C ASP A 82 -14.69 -9.21 5.94
N ALA A 83 -14.53 -10.47 5.54
CA ALA A 83 -14.76 -11.61 6.42
C ALA A 83 -13.80 -11.60 7.63
N LEU A 84 -12.52 -11.28 7.41
CA LEU A 84 -11.52 -11.16 8.48
C LEU A 84 -11.85 -9.99 9.43
N VAL A 85 -12.27 -8.83 8.92
CA VAL A 85 -12.77 -7.69 9.73
C VAL A 85 -13.89 -8.15 10.64
N SER A 86 -14.91 -8.82 10.09
CA SER A 86 -16.05 -9.32 10.85
C SER A 86 -15.64 -10.34 11.91
N ARG A 87 -14.79 -11.31 11.56
CA ARG A 87 -14.30 -12.33 12.50
C ARG A 87 -13.48 -11.71 13.62
N LEU A 88 -12.64 -10.74 13.30
CA LEU A 88 -11.76 -10.08 14.26
C LEU A 88 -12.56 -9.19 15.23
N GLY A 89 -13.57 -8.46 14.72
CA GLY A 89 -14.48 -7.67 15.56
C GLY A 89 -15.35 -8.51 16.51
N ASN A 90 -15.68 -9.74 16.09
CA ASN A 90 -16.45 -10.70 16.87
C ASN A 90 -15.59 -11.64 17.75
N GLY A 91 -14.27 -11.45 17.80
CA GLY A 91 -13.37 -12.29 18.59
C GLY A 91 -13.27 -13.75 18.10
N ARG A 92 -13.52 -13.99 16.81
CA ARG A 92 -13.51 -15.32 16.16
C ARG A 92 -12.21 -15.64 15.40
N VAL A 93 -11.21 -14.77 15.50
CA VAL A 93 -9.83 -15.05 15.03
C VAL A 93 -9.11 -15.77 16.15
N SER A 94 -8.65 -16.99 15.88
CA SER A 94 -8.20 -17.91 16.93
C SER A 94 -6.86 -17.54 17.54
N ASN A 95 -5.97 -16.92 16.76
CA ASN A 95 -4.65 -16.49 17.19
C ASN A 95 -4.01 -15.52 16.17
N ALA A 96 -2.85 -14.97 16.52
CA ALA A 96 -2.11 -14.05 15.65
C ALA A 96 -1.57 -14.72 14.38
N GLN A 97 -1.29 -16.04 14.43
CA GLN A 97 -0.78 -16.77 13.27
C GLN A 97 -1.80 -16.77 12.12
N GLU A 98 -3.08 -16.98 12.44
CA GLU A 98 -4.16 -16.91 11.46
C GLU A 98 -4.21 -15.54 10.76
N LEU A 99 -4.05 -14.45 11.53
CA LEU A 99 -4.00 -13.09 11.00
C LEU A 99 -2.79 -12.89 10.06
N THR A 100 -1.61 -13.35 10.49
CA THR A 100 -0.40 -13.23 9.68
C THR A 100 -0.46 -14.02 8.38
N GLN A 101 -1.16 -15.17 8.34
CA GLN A 101 -1.36 -15.94 7.11
C GLN A 101 -2.15 -15.15 6.06
N GLU A 102 -3.22 -14.48 6.47
CA GLU A 102 -3.98 -13.59 5.57
C GLU A 102 -3.12 -12.40 5.11
N PHE A 103 -2.31 -11.84 6.01
CA PHE A 103 -1.41 -10.72 5.67
C PHE A 103 -0.33 -11.08 4.65
N VAL A 104 0.20 -12.31 4.70
CA VAL A 104 1.11 -12.83 3.66
C VAL A 104 0.43 -12.81 2.30
N LEU A 105 -0.82 -13.25 2.21
CA LEU A 105 -1.56 -13.29 0.94
C LEU A 105 -1.85 -11.88 0.41
N PHE A 106 -2.25 -10.97 1.29
CA PHE A 106 -2.45 -9.56 0.99
C PHE A 106 -1.18 -8.90 0.45
N ASP A 107 -0.07 -9.00 1.18
CA ASP A 107 1.19 -8.39 0.77
C ASP A 107 1.74 -9.02 -0.51
N ARG A 108 1.60 -10.32 -0.73
CA ARG A 108 2.01 -10.97 -1.99
C ARG A 108 1.23 -10.44 -3.19
N ALA A 109 -0.08 -10.35 -3.10
CA ALA A 109 -0.91 -9.84 -4.20
C ALA A 109 -0.64 -8.37 -4.50
N LEU A 110 -0.42 -7.55 -3.46
CA LEU A 110 -0.02 -6.15 -3.63
C LEU A 110 1.37 -6.02 -4.25
N ALA A 111 2.33 -6.84 -3.82
CA ALA A 111 3.66 -6.88 -4.43
C ALA A 111 3.59 -7.25 -5.92
N GLU A 112 2.76 -8.25 -6.28
CA GLU A 112 2.55 -8.68 -7.66
C GLU A 112 1.94 -7.57 -8.53
N ASN A 113 0.91 -6.87 -8.02
CA ASN A 113 0.29 -5.74 -8.70
C ASN A 113 1.28 -4.61 -8.97
N HIS A 114 2.02 -4.16 -7.95
CA HIS A 114 2.97 -3.07 -8.12
C HIS A 114 4.16 -3.45 -9.00
N LEU A 115 4.63 -4.70 -8.93
CA LEU A 115 5.63 -5.20 -9.86
C LEU A 115 5.11 -5.15 -11.30
N GLN A 116 3.87 -5.57 -11.55
CA GLN A 116 3.28 -5.53 -12.88
C GLN A 116 3.13 -4.09 -13.41
N LEU A 117 2.73 -3.15 -12.55
CA LEU A 117 2.67 -1.72 -12.90
C LEU A 117 4.06 -1.17 -13.24
N ALA A 118 5.08 -1.55 -12.48
CA ALA A 118 6.47 -1.18 -12.75
C ALA A 118 6.98 -1.78 -14.07
N GLU A 119 6.72 -3.08 -14.33
CA GLU A 119 7.06 -3.76 -15.59
C GLU A 119 6.40 -3.07 -16.79
N LEU A 120 5.10 -2.76 -16.68
CA LEU A 120 4.34 -2.05 -17.71
C LEU A 120 4.90 -0.65 -17.96
N GLY A 121 5.12 0.13 -16.90
CA GLY A 121 5.70 1.47 -17.02
C GLY A 121 7.11 1.44 -17.60
N TRP A 122 7.92 0.45 -17.25
CA TRP A 122 9.26 0.25 -17.80
C TRP A 122 9.22 -0.10 -19.30
N SER A 123 8.27 -0.93 -19.73
CA SER A 123 8.07 -1.23 -21.15
C SER A 123 7.73 0.04 -21.96
N GLN A 124 7.09 1.00 -21.32
CA GLN A 124 6.67 2.29 -21.87
C GLN A 124 7.64 3.44 -21.53
N ARG A 125 8.85 3.15 -21.04
CA ARG A 125 9.82 4.14 -20.52
C ARG A 125 10.13 5.33 -21.45
N ARG A 126 9.98 5.15 -22.77
CA ARG A 126 10.13 6.21 -23.77
C ARG A 126 9.14 7.38 -23.58
N ASN A 127 8.06 7.17 -22.84
CA ASN A 127 6.99 8.15 -22.58
C ASN A 127 7.24 9.01 -21.32
N GLY A 128 8.40 8.87 -20.65
CA GLY A 128 8.90 9.89 -19.71
C GLY A 128 8.34 9.87 -18.29
N ARG A 129 7.97 8.71 -17.73
CA ARG A 129 7.49 8.58 -16.33
C ARG A 129 8.25 7.53 -15.52
N LEU A 130 9.58 7.62 -15.54
CA LEU A 130 10.45 6.67 -14.86
C LEU A 130 10.41 6.79 -13.32
N ASP A 131 10.05 7.96 -12.80
CA ASP A 131 9.80 8.17 -11.37
C ASP A 131 8.61 7.33 -10.85
N ALA A 132 7.54 7.22 -11.65
CA ALA A 132 6.38 6.39 -11.32
C ALA A 132 6.76 4.90 -11.31
N VAL A 133 7.56 4.45 -12.29
CA VAL A 133 8.12 3.09 -12.30
C VAL A 133 8.92 2.82 -11.04
N GLY A 134 9.78 3.77 -10.62
CA GLY A 134 10.55 3.65 -9.40
C GLY A 134 9.68 3.54 -8.15
N ARG A 135 8.58 4.31 -8.06
CA ARG A 135 7.63 4.23 -6.93
C ARG A 135 6.90 2.89 -6.87
N ASP A 136 6.36 2.42 -7.99
CA ASP A 136 5.70 1.10 -8.01
C ASP A 136 6.71 -0.02 -7.72
N LEU A 137 7.96 0.07 -8.19
CA LEU A 137 9.01 -0.88 -7.84
C LEU A 137 9.35 -0.86 -6.34
N ASP A 138 9.46 0.31 -5.71
CA ASP A 138 9.70 0.43 -4.27
C ASP A 138 8.55 -0.18 -3.46
N LEU A 139 7.30 0.08 -3.85
CA LEU A 139 6.12 -0.53 -3.22
C LEU A 139 6.14 -2.06 -3.34
N ALA A 140 6.45 -2.58 -4.53
CA ALA A 140 6.57 -4.02 -4.75
C ALA A 140 7.61 -4.67 -3.82
N VAL A 141 8.79 -4.03 -3.68
CA VAL A 141 9.84 -4.48 -2.75
C VAL A 141 9.33 -4.48 -1.32
N ARG A 142 8.77 -3.35 -0.84
CA ARG A 142 8.31 -3.22 0.55
C ARG A 142 7.23 -4.25 0.91
N TYR A 143 6.27 -4.49 0.01
CA TYR A 143 5.26 -5.53 0.21
C TYR A 143 5.88 -6.94 0.19
N ALA A 144 6.80 -7.23 -0.73
CA ALA A 144 7.50 -8.52 -0.76
C ALA A 144 8.28 -8.76 0.55
N GLU A 145 9.03 -7.79 1.04
CA GLU A 145 9.76 -7.87 2.32
C GLU A 145 8.84 -8.11 3.51
N ARG A 146 7.74 -7.36 3.55
CA ARG A 146 6.76 -7.50 4.63
C ARG A 146 6.09 -8.87 4.60
N SER A 147 5.78 -9.40 3.41
CA SER A 147 5.23 -10.76 3.27
C SER A 147 6.20 -11.81 3.83
N VAL A 148 7.51 -11.69 3.55
CA VAL A 148 8.53 -12.59 4.11
C VAL A 148 8.60 -12.45 5.63
N ARG A 149 8.57 -11.22 6.16
CA ARG A 149 8.57 -10.96 7.60
C ARG A 149 7.40 -11.65 8.30
N TRP A 150 6.20 -11.62 7.74
CA TRP A 150 5.03 -12.30 8.31
C TRP A 150 5.19 -13.81 8.40
N THR A 151 5.96 -14.43 7.49
CA THR A 151 6.25 -15.87 7.57
C THR A 151 7.26 -16.23 8.68
N GLN A 152 7.85 -15.23 9.35
CA GLN A 152 8.93 -15.39 10.34
C GLN A 152 10.16 -16.13 9.79
N ARG A 153 10.31 -16.19 8.46
CA ARG A 153 11.48 -16.78 7.80
C ARG A 153 12.48 -15.68 7.46
N THR A 154 13.76 -16.04 7.55
CA THR A 154 14.81 -15.18 7.00
C THR A 154 14.86 -15.41 5.49
N PRO A 155 14.84 -14.35 4.65
CA PRO A 155 15.02 -14.52 3.22
C PRO A 155 16.41 -15.11 2.94
N ASP A 156 16.48 -16.06 2.01
CA ASP A 156 17.75 -16.60 1.53
C ASP A 156 18.58 -15.51 0.85
N ALA A 157 19.86 -15.81 0.59
CA ALA A 157 20.80 -14.85 0.02
C ALA A 157 20.37 -14.33 -1.37
N GLY A 158 19.75 -15.18 -2.19
CA GLY A 158 19.26 -14.80 -3.52
C GLY A 158 18.06 -13.87 -3.44
N THR A 159 17.08 -14.22 -2.61
CA THR A 159 15.90 -13.38 -2.33
C THR A 159 16.32 -12.01 -1.79
N ARG A 160 17.25 -11.97 -0.83
CA ARG A 160 17.76 -10.71 -0.26
C ARG A 160 18.47 -9.86 -1.31
N ALA A 161 19.35 -10.45 -2.11
CA ALA A 161 20.06 -9.73 -3.17
C ALA A 161 19.10 -9.15 -4.21
N ALA A 162 18.04 -9.87 -4.58
CA ALA A 162 17.02 -9.38 -5.49
C ALA A 162 16.24 -8.17 -4.92
N LEU A 163 15.84 -8.24 -3.65
CA LEU A 163 15.15 -7.14 -2.95
C LEU A 163 16.03 -5.89 -2.85
N ASP A 164 17.31 -6.07 -2.48
CA ASP A 164 18.27 -4.96 -2.37
C ASP A 164 18.57 -4.30 -3.72
N ALA A 165 18.74 -5.11 -4.78
CA ALA A 165 18.96 -4.61 -6.14
C ALA A 165 17.75 -3.83 -6.67
N ALA A 166 16.54 -4.35 -6.45
CA ALA A 166 15.30 -3.69 -6.81
C ALA A 166 15.11 -2.37 -6.05
N ARG A 167 15.41 -2.33 -4.74
CA ARG A 167 15.39 -1.10 -3.95
C ARG A 167 16.39 -0.06 -4.47
N GLY A 168 17.62 -0.48 -4.78
CA GLY A 168 18.63 0.41 -5.34
C GLY A 168 18.21 0.99 -6.69
N THR A 169 17.60 0.16 -7.54
CA THR A 169 17.05 0.57 -8.84
C THR A 169 15.88 1.54 -8.68
N ALA A 170 14.94 1.24 -7.78
CA ALA A 170 13.81 2.10 -7.47
C ALA A 170 14.27 3.50 -7.02
N ALA A 171 15.23 3.55 -6.10
CA ALA A 171 15.81 4.81 -5.61
C ALA A 171 16.44 5.63 -6.73
N GLN A 172 17.19 5.00 -7.66
CA GLN A 172 17.78 5.68 -8.81
C GLN A 172 16.71 6.18 -9.80
N LEU A 173 15.69 5.38 -10.09
CA LEU A 173 14.59 5.79 -10.97
C LEU A 173 13.80 6.99 -10.41
N ILE A 174 13.62 7.04 -9.09
CA ILE A 174 12.97 8.17 -8.40
C ILE A 174 13.87 9.41 -8.41
N ALA A 175 15.16 9.26 -8.12
CA ALA A 175 16.09 10.38 -7.97
C ALA A 175 16.55 10.98 -9.31
N THR A 176 16.79 10.14 -10.32
CA THR A 176 17.34 10.52 -11.62
C THR A 176 16.53 9.94 -12.78
N PRO A 177 15.24 10.31 -12.94
CA PRO A 177 14.34 9.71 -13.94
C PRO A 177 14.75 10.00 -15.39
N ALA A 178 15.65 10.97 -15.64
CA ALA A 178 16.19 11.24 -16.98
C ALA A 178 17.27 10.23 -17.41
N GLN A 179 17.85 9.48 -16.46
CA GLN A 179 18.94 8.53 -16.70
C GLN A 179 18.54 7.16 -16.13
N PRO A 180 17.90 6.30 -16.93
CA PRO A 180 17.52 4.97 -16.48
C PRO A 180 18.76 4.16 -16.05
N PRO A 181 18.73 3.47 -14.90
CA PRO A 181 19.79 2.56 -14.50
C PRO A 181 19.99 1.47 -15.54
N VAL A 182 21.24 1.16 -15.87
CA VAL A 182 21.60 0.12 -16.87
C VAL A 182 21.06 -1.25 -16.45
N ASP A 183 21.00 -1.52 -15.15
CA ASP A 183 20.58 -2.81 -14.60
C ASP A 183 19.09 -2.90 -14.25
N ALA A 184 18.28 -1.88 -14.58
CA ALA A 184 16.88 -1.83 -14.13
C ALA A 184 16.04 -3.04 -14.60
N GLU A 185 16.24 -3.50 -15.84
CA GLU A 185 15.58 -4.70 -16.38
C GLU A 185 15.97 -5.97 -15.62
N ARG A 186 17.24 -6.10 -15.24
CA ARG A 186 17.73 -7.22 -14.44
C ARG A 186 17.12 -7.20 -13.03
N SER A 187 17.03 -6.03 -12.42
CA SER A 187 16.42 -5.86 -11.09
C SER A 187 14.93 -6.19 -11.09
N LEU A 188 14.19 -5.76 -12.11
CA LEU A 188 12.77 -6.12 -12.29
C LEU A 188 12.59 -7.63 -12.42
N ALA A 189 13.37 -8.29 -13.28
CA ALA A 189 13.30 -9.74 -13.48
C ALA A 189 13.70 -10.53 -12.21
N ALA A 190 14.70 -10.06 -11.46
CA ALA A 190 15.10 -10.67 -10.20
C ALA A 190 13.98 -10.58 -9.15
N LEU A 191 13.36 -9.40 -9.01
CA LEU A 191 12.22 -9.23 -8.09
C LEU A 191 11.01 -10.06 -8.54
N ALA A 192 10.75 -10.17 -9.84
CA ALA A 192 9.68 -11.02 -10.36
C ALA A 192 9.84 -12.48 -9.94
N THR A 193 11.07 -12.99 -9.91
CA THR A 193 11.36 -14.34 -9.40
C THR A 193 10.97 -14.48 -7.92
N VAL A 194 11.23 -13.46 -7.09
CA VAL A 194 10.88 -13.45 -5.66
C VAL A 194 9.36 -13.39 -5.45
N VAL A 195 8.69 -12.48 -6.17
CA VAL A 195 7.26 -12.20 -6.00
C VAL A 195 6.39 -13.31 -6.57
N LYS A 196 6.73 -13.83 -7.76
CA LYS A 196 5.94 -14.85 -8.46
C LYS A 196 6.33 -16.29 -8.06
N GLY A 197 7.56 -16.50 -7.56
CA GLY A 197 8.15 -17.82 -7.34
C GLY A 197 7.95 -18.43 -5.94
N ASN A 198 7.37 -17.70 -4.98
CA ASN A 198 7.10 -18.23 -3.64
C ASN A 198 5.60 -18.56 -3.46
N PRO A 199 5.17 -19.82 -3.70
CA PRO A 199 3.87 -20.28 -3.21
C PRO A 199 3.78 -20.22 -1.67
#